data_AF-A0A976QDI1-F1
#
_entry.id   AF-A0A976QDI1-F1
#
_cell.length_a   1.000
_cell.length_b   1.000
_cell.length_c   1.000
_cell.angle_alpha   90.00
_cell.angle_beta   90.00
_cell.angle_gamma   90.00
#
_symmetry.space_group_name_H-M   'P 1'
#
loop_
_entity.id
_entity.type
_entity.pdbx_description
1 polymer ?
#
loop_
_entity_poly.entity_id
_entity_poly.type
_entity_poly.pdbx_seq_one_letter_code
_entity_poly.pdbx_strand_id
1 'polypeptide(L)'
;MALVCMLVMMSIVGGMLQGAVLARRQLHEQRDLRQAEAILEAGADRAFLRLEKDPLYAGETMMFSAEEIVGSGRAEVSIEVVPAASDEPKHLRVVVEYPTGQVHSIRKTRRFPVEAKKL
;
A
#
# COMPACT_ATOMS: atom_id res chain seq x y z
N MET A 1 5.01 -33.38 41.72
CA MET A 1 4.54 -31.98 41.69
C MET A 1 5.44 -31.06 40.88
N ALA A 2 6.76 -31.02 41.11
CA ALA A 2 7.68 -30.16 40.34
C ALA A 2 7.62 -30.35 38.81
N LEU A 3 7.50 -31.59 38.34
CA LEU A 3 7.36 -31.90 36.90
C LEU A 3 6.07 -31.32 36.30
N VAL A 4 4.96 -31.35 37.05
CA VAL A 4 3.68 -30.77 36.60
C VAL A 4 3.81 -29.25 36.52
N CYS A 5 4.44 -28.62 37.50
CA CYS A 5 4.72 -27.18 37.46
C CYS A 5 5.60 -26.81 36.27
N MET A 6 6.63 -27.60 35.97
CA MET A 6 7.50 -27.36 34.81
C MET A 6 6.73 -27.47 33.48
N LEU A 7 5.85 -28.48 33.34
CA LEU A 7 4.99 -28.64 32.16
C LEU A 7 4.00 -27.48 31.98
N VAL A 8 3.38 -27.02 33.07
CA VAL A 8 2.48 -25.86 33.04
C VAL A 8 3.26 -24.60 32.61
N MET A 9 4.44 -24.37 33.18
CA MET A 9 5.28 -23.22 32.82
C MET A 9 5.71 -23.27 31.35
N MET A 10 6.13 -24.43 30.86
CA MET A 10 6.46 -24.62 29.44
C MET A 10 5.27 -24.33 28.52
N SER A 11 4.07 -24.76 28.92
CA SER A 11 2.84 -24.53 28.13
C SER A 11 2.50 -23.03 28.05
N ILE A 12 2.64 -22.29 29.15
CA ILE A 12 2.42 -20.84 29.18
C ILE A 12 3.44 -20.13 28.29
N VAL A 13 4.73 -20.43 28.44
CA VAL A 13 5.79 -19.81 27.63
C VAL A 13 5.61 -20.13 26.15
N GLY A 14 5.25 -21.37 25.81
CA GLY A 14 4.95 -21.78 24.44
C GLY A 14 3.79 -20.98 23.84
N GLY A 15 2.70 -20.81 24.59
CA GLY A 15 1.56 -19.99 24.17
C GLY A 15 1.93 -18.52 23.94
N MET A 16 2.74 -17.94 24.83
CA MET A 16 3.22 -16.56 24.68
C MET A 16 4.10 -16.39 23.43
N LEU A 17 5.00 -17.34 23.16
CA LEU A 17 5.88 -17.29 21.99
C LEU A 17 5.08 -17.38 20.68
N GLN A 18 4.10 -18.30 20.62
CA GLN A 18 3.20 -18.41 19.48
C GLN A 18 2.40 -17.12 19.27
N GLY A 19 1.87 -16.54 20.35
CA GLY A 19 1.18 -15.25 20.32
C GLY A 19 2.06 -14.12 19.78
N ALA A 20 3.32 -14.03 20.22
CA ALA A 20 4.27 -13.03 19.75
C ALA A 20 4.59 -13.17 18.25
N VAL A 21 4.75 -14.39 17.75
CA VAL A 21 4.98 -14.64 16.31
C VAL A 21 3.78 -14.20 15.48
N LEU A 22 2.56 -14.51 15.92
CA LEU A 22 1.34 -14.11 15.23
C LEU A 22 1.16 -12.58 15.25
N ALA A 23 1.34 -11.95 16.41
CA ALA A 23 1.25 -10.50 16.55
C ALA A 23 2.26 -9.79 15.64
N ARG A 24 3.50 -10.28 15.57
CA ARG A 24 4.52 -9.73 14.69
C ARG A 24 4.13 -9.84 13.22
N ARG A 25 3.55 -10.96 12.78
CA ARG A 25 3.05 -11.12 11.40
C ARG A 25 1.95 -10.12 11.09
N GLN A 26 0.98 -9.98 11.99
CA GLN A 26 -0.09 -8.99 11.84
C GLN A 26 0.44 -7.56 11.75
N LEU A 27 1.44 -7.21 12.57
CA LEU A 27 2.07 -5.88 12.52
C LEU A 27 2.77 -5.63 11.17
N HIS A 28 3.44 -6.64 10.60
CA HIS A 28 4.06 -6.51 9.28
C HIS A 28 3.01 -6.30 8.17
N GLU A 29 1.92 -7.08 8.16
CA GLU A 29 0.83 -6.90 7.20
C GLU A 29 0.18 -5.53 7.31
N GLN A 30 -0.08 -5.08 8.54
CA GLN A 30 -0.66 -3.75 8.80
C GLN A 30 0.26 -2.61 8.39
N ARG A 31 1.57 -2.76 8.60
CA ARG A 31 2.56 -1.81 8.11
C ARG A 31 2.53 -1.76 6.59
N ASP A 32 2.57 -2.91 5.94
CA ASP A 32 2.67 -2.97 4.49
C ASP A 32 1.41 -2.43 3.81
N LEU A 33 0.24 -2.66 4.42
CA LEU A 33 -1.02 -2.07 4.00
C LEU A 33 -0.99 -0.54 4.07
N ARG A 34 -0.55 0.03 5.21
CA ARG A 34 -0.43 1.48 5.38
C ARG A 34 0.59 2.08 4.42
N GLN A 35 1.69 1.38 4.16
CA GLN A 35 2.68 1.84 3.20
C GLN A 35 2.12 1.86 1.77
N ALA A 36 1.38 0.83 1.36
CA ALA A 36 0.70 0.83 0.05
C ALA A 36 -0.31 1.99 -0.07
N GLU A 37 -1.03 2.31 1.01
CA GLU A 37 -1.98 3.43 1.06
C GLU A 37 -1.27 4.78 0.99
N ALA A 38 -0.18 4.98 1.73
CA ALA A 38 0.61 6.20 1.69
C ALA A 38 1.24 6.44 0.31
N ILE A 39 1.78 5.40 -0.32
CA ILE A 39 2.33 5.47 -1.68
C ILE A 39 1.23 5.82 -2.69
N LEU A 40 0.03 5.27 -2.52
CA LEU A 40 -1.11 5.55 -3.39
C LEU A 40 -1.52 7.01 -3.32
N GLU A 41 -1.58 7.58 -2.12
CA GLU A 41 -1.93 9.00 -1.91
C GLU A 41 -0.84 9.92 -2.48
N ALA A 42 0.43 9.63 -2.20
CA ALA A 42 1.55 10.38 -2.78
C ALA A 42 1.56 10.32 -4.33
N GLY A 43 1.20 9.16 -4.90
CA GLY A 43 1.03 9.01 -6.34
C GLY A 43 -0.09 9.90 -6.90
N ALA A 44 -1.24 9.95 -6.22
CA ALA A 44 -2.36 10.82 -6.60
C ALA A 44 -1.96 12.30 -6.54
N ASP A 45 -1.34 12.75 -5.44
CA ASP A 45 -0.89 14.14 -5.27
C ASP A 45 0.06 14.56 -6.38
N ARG A 46 1.03 13.70 -6.71
CA ARG A 46 1.95 13.93 -7.82
C ARG A 46 1.23 14.05 -9.15
N ALA A 47 0.26 13.19 -9.42
CA ALA A 47 -0.51 13.21 -10.66
C ALA A 47 -1.33 14.49 -10.81
N PHE A 48 -1.93 14.98 -9.72
CA PHE A 48 -2.62 16.27 -9.70
C PHE A 48 -1.66 17.41 -10.03
N LEU A 49 -0.49 17.46 -9.38
CA LEU A 49 0.54 18.47 -9.66
C LEU A 49 1.04 18.42 -11.11
N ARG A 50 1.07 17.23 -11.73
CA ARG A 50 1.41 17.11 -13.15
C ARG A 50 0.29 17.57 -14.06
N LEU A 51 -0.96 17.19 -13.78
CA LEU A 51 -2.12 17.67 -14.54
C LEU A 51 -2.27 19.18 -14.51
N GLU A 52 -1.94 19.84 -13.38
CA GLU A 52 -1.95 21.30 -13.29
C GLU A 52 -0.89 21.96 -14.18
N LYS A 53 0.27 21.31 -14.37
CA LYS A 53 1.38 21.84 -15.19
C LYS A 53 1.26 21.46 -16.67
N ASP A 54 0.71 20.29 -16.94
CA ASP A 54 0.54 19.71 -18.26
C ASP A 54 -0.86 19.09 -18.39
N PRO A 55 -1.81 19.80 -19.01
CA PRO A 55 -3.17 19.31 -19.23
C PRO A 55 -3.24 18.05 -20.13
N LEU A 56 -2.19 17.75 -20.90
CA LEU A 56 -2.09 16.58 -21.78
C LEU A 56 -1.51 15.36 -21.06
N TYR A 57 -1.13 15.47 -19.79
CA TYR A 57 -0.67 14.35 -19.00
C TYR A 57 -1.73 13.23 -18.98
N ALA A 58 -1.33 12.02 -19.41
CA ALA A 58 -2.21 10.86 -19.54
C ALA A 58 -2.03 9.83 -18.41
N GLY A 59 -0.98 9.95 -17.60
CA GLY A 59 -0.58 8.94 -16.63
C GLY A 59 0.91 8.64 -16.67
N GLU A 60 1.37 7.85 -15.71
CA GLU A 60 2.75 7.36 -15.64
C GLU A 60 2.80 6.10 -14.78
N THR A 61 3.82 5.27 -15.02
CA THR A 61 4.17 4.16 -14.13
C THR A 61 5.53 4.44 -13.51
N MET A 62 5.63 4.31 -12.19
CA MET A 62 6.84 4.52 -11.42
C MET A 62 7.17 3.25 -10.63
N MET A 63 8.47 2.96 -10.52
CA MET A 63 8.98 1.92 -9.66
C MET A 63 9.90 2.55 -8.63
N PHE A 64 9.75 2.15 -7.37
CA PHE A 64 10.60 2.56 -6.27
C PHE A 64 11.36 1.34 -5.76
N SER A 65 12.68 1.48 -5.64
CA SER A 65 13.53 0.52 -4.97
C SER A 65 13.27 0.50 -3.46
N ALA A 66 13.72 -0.55 -2.77
CA ALA A 66 13.48 -0.68 -1.33
C ALA A 66 14.27 0.36 -0.52
N GLU A 67 15.31 0.94 -1.11
CA GLU A 67 16.17 1.97 -0.51
C GLU A 67 15.55 3.38 -0.60
N GLU A 68 14.62 3.59 -1.55
CA GLU A 68 13.97 4.89 -1.78
C GLU A 68 12.72 5.10 -0.90
N ILE A 69 12.17 4.03 -0.32
CA ILE A 69 10.96 4.07 0.48
C ILE A 69 11.15 3.33 1.80
N VAL A 70 10.46 3.79 2.85
CA VAL A 70 10.43 3.06 4.12
C VAL A 70 9.65 1.76 3.92
N GLY A 71 10.27 0.60 4.13
CA GLY A 71 9.57 -0.63 3.83
C GLY A 71 10.38 -1.92 3.86
N SER A 72 9.75 -3.00 3.40
CA SER A 72 10.30 -4.35 3.24
C SER A 72 10.58 -4.72 1.78
N GLY A 73 10.29 -3.83 0.83
CA GLY A 73 10.51 -4.14 -0.58
C GLY A 73 10.21 -2.98 -1.51
N ARG A 74 10.24 -3.31 -2.81
CA ARG A 74 9.97 -2.37 -3.90
C ARG A 74 8.49 -2.05 -3.99
N ALA A 75 8.17 -0.89 -4.56
CA ALA A 75 6.81 -0.51 -4.91
C ALA A 75 6.69 -0.22 -6.40
N GLU A 76 5.51 -0.52 -6.95
CA GLU A 76 5.11 -0.08 -8.27
C GLU A 76 3.83 0.74 -8.16
N VAL A 77 3.81 1.89 -8.83
CA VAL A 77 2.68 2.81 -8.86
C VAL A 77 2.33 3.08 -10.31
N SER A 78 1.14 2.69 -10.73
CA SER A 78 0.60 2.99 -12.06
C SER A 78 -0.52 4.00 -11.92
N ILE A 79 -0.41 5.08 -12.67
CA ILE A 79 -1.35 6.19 -12.68
C ILE A 79 -1.89 6.35 -14.09
N GLU A 80 -3.19 6.51 -14.20
CA GLU A 80 -3.86 6.72 -15.48
C GLU A 80 -4.93 7.79 -15.34
N VAL A 81 -4.99 8.69 -16.31
CA VAL A 81 -6.05 9.69 -16.42
C VAL A 81 -7.17 9.11 -17.27
N VAL A 82 -8.27 8.75 -16.61
CA VAL A 82 -9.46 8.24 -17.29
C VAL A 82 -10.31 9.44 -17.73
N PRO A 83 -10.56 9.61 -19.05
CA PRO A 83 -11.38 10.71 -19.55
C PRO A 83 -12.83 10.56 -19.10
N ALA A 84 -13.57 11.67 -19.10
CA ALA A 84 -15.00 11.62 -18.80
C ALA A 84 -15.75 10.77 -19.85
N ALA A 85 -16.62 9.90 -19.37
CA ALA A 85 -17.58 9.14 -20.17
C ALA A 85 -19.00 9.62 -19.84
N SER A 86 -20.01 9.16 -20.61
CA SER A 86 -21.40 9.61 -20.44
C SER A 86 -21.93 9.51 -19.01
N ASP A 87 -21.48 8.53 -18.22
CA ASP A 87 -21.93 8.28 -16.84
C ASP A 87 -20.83 8.44 -15.77
N GLU A 88 -19.59 8.82 -16.14
CA GLU A 88 -18.48 8.92 -15.18
C GLU A 88 -17.61 10.16 -15.44
N PRO A 89 -17.38 11.02 -14.44
CA PRO A 89 -16.51 12.18 -14.60
C PRO A 89 -15.06 11.76 -14.81
N LYS A 90 -14.27 12.69 -15.39
CA LYS A 90 -12.81 12.53 -15.52
C LYS A 90 -12.21 12.24 -14.13
N HIS A 91 -11.41 11.19 -14.04
CA HIS A 91 -10.81 10.78 -12.78
C HIS A 91 -9.41 10.19 -13.00
N LEU A 92 -8.60 10.21 -11.96
CA LEU A 92 -7.35 9.48 -11.89
C LEU A 92 -7.62 8.08 -11.37
N ARG A 93 -7.10 7.07 -12.06
CA ARG A 93 -7.00 5.70 -11.56
C ARG A 93 -5.55 5.48 -11.09
N VAL A 94 -5.38 5.32 -9.79
CA VAL A 94 -4.07 5.04 -9.18
C VAL A 94 -4.08 3.60 -8.66
N VAL A 95 -3.11 2.82 -9.13
CA VAL A 95 -2.87 1.43 -8.74
C VAL A 95 -1.52 1.35 -8.09
N VAL A 96 -1.46 0.79 -6.88
CA VAL A 96 -0.21 0.53 -6.17
C VAL A 96 -0.08 -0.96 -5.93
N GLU A 97 1.11 -1.48 -6.16
CA GLU A 97 1.53 -2.80 -5.72
C GLU A 97 2.73 -2.68 -4.78
N TYR A 98 2.59 -3.18 -3.54
CA TYR A 98 3.65 -3.16 -2.54
C TYR A 98 3.47 -4.28 -1.48
N PRO A 99 4.53 -5.02 -1.11
CA PRO A 99 5.82 -5.09 -1.78
C PRO A 99 5.71 -5.84 -3.11
N THR A 100 6.18 -5.26 -4.21
CA THR A 100 6.01 -5.82 -5.56
C THR A 100 6.69 -7.17 -5.72
N GLY A 101 5.98 -8.14 -6.32
CA GLY A 101 6.52 -9.46 -6.66
C GLY A 101 6.73 -10.40 -5.47
N GLN A 102 6.21 -10.06 -4.28
CA GLN A 102 6.23 -10.94 -3.11
C GLN A 102 4.91 -11.70 -2.95
N VAL A 103 4.95 -12.85 -2.26
CA VAL A 103 3.75 -13.70 -2.02
C VAL A 103 2.66 -12.94 -1.24
N HIS A 104 3.06 -11.99 -0.40
CA HIS A 104 2.16 -11.13 0.40
C HIS A 104 2.03 -9.73 -0.20
N SER A 105 2.25 -9.59 -1.52
CA SER A 105 2.08 -8.32 -2.22
C SER A 105 0.66 -7.79 -2.06
N ILE A 106 0.54 -6.52 -1.67
CA ILE A 106 -0.73 -5.83 -1.54
C ILE A 106 -0.92 -4.98 -2.79
N ARG A 107 -2.03 -5.24 -3.50
CA ARG A 107 -2.46 -4.40 -4.61
C ARG A 107 -3.66 -3.55 -4.18
N LYS A 108 -3.50 -2.22 -4.26
CA LYS A 108 -4.56 -1.24 -3.98
C LYS A 108 -4.88 -0.46 -5.23
N THR A 109 -6.15 -0.11 -5.39
CA THR A 109 -6.62 0.75 -6.46
C THR A 109 -7.59 1.76 -5.89
N ARG A 110 -7.41 3.03 -6.23
CA ARG A 110 -8.34 4.10 -5.86
C ARG A 110 -8.56 5.02 -7.05
N ARG A 111 -9.79 5.51 -7.16
CA ARG A 111 -10.17 6.54 -8.12
C ARG A 111 -10.21 7.88 -7.41
N PHE A 112 -9.62 8.90 -8.01
CA PHE A 112 -9.67 10.27 -7.52
C PHE A 112 -10.34 11.15 -8.56
N PRO A 113 -11.44 11.86 -8.23
CA PRO A 113 -12.06 12.76 -9.19
C PRO A 113 -11.08 13.87 -9.56
N VAL A 114 -11.01 14.22 -10.84
CA VAL A 114 -10.29 15.42 -11.28
C VAL A 114 -11.29 16.55 -11.28
N GLU A 115 -11.23 17.44 -10.29
CA GLU A 115 -12.04 18.65 -10.33
C GLU A 115 -11.67 19.46 -11.57
N ALA A 116 -12.66 19.74 -12.41
CA ALA A 116 -12.52 20.69 -13.50
C ALA A 116 -12.41 22.09 -12.89
N LYS A 117 -11.22 22.47 -12.42
CA LYS A 117 -10.96 23.85 -12.02
C LYS A 117 -11.15 24.70 -13.27
N LYS A 118 -12.15 25.59 -13.23
CA LYS A 118 -12.47 26.55 -14.29
C LYS A 118 -11.19 27.29 -14.68
N LEU A 119 -10.71 27.03 -15.90
CA LEU A 119 -9.84 27.94 -16.63
C LEU A 119 -10.54 29.29 -16.79
#